data_AF-A0A183NUQ3-F1
#
_entry.id   AF-A0A183NUQ3-F1
#
_cell.length_a   1.000
_cell.length_b   1.000
_cell.length_c   1.000
_cell.angle_alpha   90.00
_cell.angle_beta   90.00
_cell.angle_gamma   90.00
#
_symmetry.space_group_name_H-M   'P 1'
#
loop_
_entity.id
_entity.type
_entity.pdbx_description
1 polymer ?
#
loop_
_entity_poly.entity_id
_entity_poly.type
_entity_poly.pdbx_seq_one_letter_code
_entity_poly.pdbx_strand_id
1 'polypeptide(L)'
;MKQLYYTTKKLAGKYSEPERPVKDNEGRSIAEIQQQWNKWVEYFEEILNMLASMNSSDIEAAHTDLPIYVNPPTTEEIEMAIRQIKSGKAPGPDNIPAEALKSDIELITNMLYFLFKKIWEEE
;
A
#
# COMPACT_ATOMS: atom_id res chain seq x y z
N MET A 1 21.27 10.03 -26.68
CA MET A 1 20.61 9.77 -25.39
C MET A 1 21.58 9.79 -24.19
N LYS A 2 22.74 9.11 -24.24
CA LYS A 2 23.73 9.13 -23.15
C LYS A 2 24.26 10.53 -22.79
N GLN A 3 24.49 11.38 -23.79
CA GLN A 3 24.96 12.76 -23.59
C GLN A 3 23.99 13.58 -22.73
N LEU A 4 22.69 13.55 -23.06
CA LEU A 4 21.63 14.24 -22.32
C LEU A 4 21.57 13.77 -20.85
N TYR A 5 21.69 12.46 -20.61
CA TYR A 5 21.70 11.90 -19.25
C TYR A 5 22.86 12.43 -18.40
N TYR A 6 24.08 12.51 -18.97
CA TYR A 6 25.26 13.00 -18.24
C TYR A 6 25.21 14.50 -17.97
N THR A 7 24.71 15.32 -18.90
CA THR A 7 24.52 16.75 -18.66
C THR A 7 23.47 17.02 -17.60
N THR A 8 22.32 16.34 -17.63
CA THR A 8 21.28 16.51 -16.61
C THR A 8 21.76 16.05 -15.24
N LYS A 9 22.49 14.92 -15.15
CA LYS A 9 23.07 14.43 -13.89
C LYS A 9 24.14 15.36 -13.33
N LYS A 10 24.91 16.06 -14.17
CA LYS A 10 25.92 17.05 -13.75
C LYS A 10 25.28 18.36 -13.25
N LEU A 11 24.16 18.77 -13.86
CA LEU A 11 23.42 19.98 -13.48
C LEU A 11 22.55 19.80 -12.22
N ALA A 12 22.03 18.59 -11.99
CA ALA A 12 21.11 18.31 -10.88
C ALA A 12 21.75 18.35 -9.48
N GLY A 13 23.06 18.56 -9.36
CA GLY A 13 23.75 18.55 -8.07
C GLY A 13 23.71 17.19 -7.38
N LYS A 14 24.19 17.11 -6.14
CA LYS A 14 23.94 15.92 -5.29
C LYS A 14 22.54 16.06 -4.71
N TYR A 15 21.69 15.05 -4.91
CA TYR A 15 20.45 14.93 -4.17
C TYR A 15 20.81 14.74 -2.69
N SER A 16 20.64 15.79 -1.90
CA SER A 16 20.55 15.67 -0.45
C SER A 16 19.10 15.36 -0.12
N GLU A 17 18.86 14.17 0.42
CA GLU A 17 17.56 13.86 1.00
C GLU A 17 17.24 14.94 2.04
N PRO A 18 16.12 15.67 1.92
CA PRO A 18 15.73 16.55 2.99
C PRO A 18 15.39 15.66 4.18
N GLU A 19 16.23 15.71 5.22
CA GLU A 19 15.82 15.19 6.53
C GLU A 19 14.52 15.90 6.89
N ARG A 20 13.43 15.13 6.98
CA ARG A 20 12.14 15.59 7.50
C ARG A 20 12.03 15.07 8.93
N PRO A 21 12.78 15.63 9.90
CA PRO A 21 12.69 15.18 11.27
C PRO A 21 11.29 15.47 11.80
N VAL A 22 10.75 14.51 12.56
CA VAL A 22 9.54 14.73 13.34
C VAL A 22 9.83 15.89 14.31
N LYS A 23 8.91 16.86 14.37
CA LYS A 23 9.08 18.04 15.21
C LYS A 23 8.18 17.96 16.44
N ASP A 24 8.68 18.50 17.54
CA ASP A 24 7.86 18.75 18.73
C ASP A 24 6.89 19.93 18.49
N ASN A 25 6.03 20.18 19.48
CA ASN A 25 5.05 21.28 19.44
C ASN A 25 5.69 22.67 19.37
N GLU A 26 6.99 22.78 19.67
CA GLU A 26 7.77 24.02 19.60
C GLU A 26 8.53 24.13 18.26
N GLY A 27 8.35 23.16 17.35
CA GLY A 27 8.98 23.14 16.02
C GLY A 27 10.43 22.65 16.02
N ARG A 28 10.94 22.12 17.14
CA ARG A 28 12.29 21.56 17.26
C ARG A 28 12.31 20.13 16.76
N SER A 29 13.42 19.74 16.15
CA SER A 29 13.59 18.41 15.57
C SER A 29 13.85 17.38 16.66
N ILE A 30 13.10 16.28 16.66
CA ILE A 30 13.26 15.16 17.59
C ILE A 30 14.22 14.16 16.95
N ALA A 31 15.40 14.00 17.54
CA ALA A 31 16.43 13.08 17.03
C ALA A 31 16.27 11.64 17.58
N GLU A 32 15.65 11.48 18.75
CA GLU A 32 15.53 10.19 19.43
C GLU A 32 14.29 9.42 18.95
N ILE A 33 14.47 8.18 18.48
CA ILE A 33 13.40 7.32 17.94
C ILE A 33 12.25 7.14 18.95
N GLN A 34 12.57 6.89 20.23
CA GLN A 34 11.53 6.70 21.26
C GLN A 34 10.66 7.94 21.43
N GLN A 35 11.25 9.13 21.37
CA GLN A 35 10.51 10.39 21.47
C GLN A 35 9.67 10.64 20.22
N GLN A 36 10.13 10.22 19.04
CA GLN A 36 9.31 10.27 17.83
C GLN A 36 8.09 9.37 17.94
N TRP A 37 8.23 8.14 18.45
CA TRP A 37 7.10 7.23 18.70
C TRP A 37 6.10 7.83 19.68
N ASN A 38 6.58 8.38 20.79
CA ASN A 38 5.70 9.05 21.75
C ASN A 38 4.97 10.24 21.12
N LYS A 39 5.64 11.00 20.23
CA LYS A 39 5.00 12.10 19.50
C LYS A 39 3.92 11.61 18.52
N TRP A 40 4.16 10.49 17.86
CA TRP A 40 3.16 9.83 17.02
C TRP A 40 1.95 9.38 17.85
N VAL A 41 2.17 8.75 19.01
CA VAL A 41 1.08 8.34 19.91
C VAL A 41 0.23 9.54 20.33
N GLU A 42 0.86 10.62 20.82
CA GLU A 42 0.16 11.86 21.21
C GLU A 42 -0.66 12.44 20.05
N TYR A 43 -0.07 12.52 18.85
CA TYR A 43 -0.74 13.05 17.67
C TYR A 43 -1.96 12.23 17.26
N PHE A 44 -1.86 10.89 17.28
CA PHE A 44 -2.99 10.02 16.95
C PHE A 44 -4.05 10.01 18.04
N GLU A 45 -3.66 10.03 19.32
CA GLU A 45 -4.61 10.18 20.42
C GLU A 45 -5.38 11.50 20.32
N GLU A 46 -4.71 12.62 20.03
CA GLU A 46 -5.37 13.91 19.85
C GLU A 46 -6.35 13.88 18.68
N ILE A 47 -5.94 13.40 17.50
CA ILE A 47 -6.80 13.37 16.31
C ILE A 47 -8.00 12.44 16.51
N LEU A 48 -7.76 11.21 16.99
CA LEU A 48 -8.80 10.20 17.11
C LEU A 48 -9.78 10.54 18.24
N ASN A 49 -9.31 11.11 19.36
CA ASN A 49 -10.16 11.48 20.48
C ASN A 49 -10.82 12.86 20.32
N MET A 50 -10.22 13.81 19.61
CA MET A 50 -10.87 15.09 19.26
C MET A 50 -12.07 14.85 18.35
N LEU A 51 -11.96 13.95 17.37
CA LEU A 51 -13.10 13.53 16.56
C LEU A 51 -14.20 12.85 17.40
N ALA A 52 -13.85 12.13 18.46
CA ALA A 52 -14.85 11.56 19.38
C ALA A 52 -15.57 12.63 20.22
N SER A 53 -14.92 13.74 20.58
CA SER A 53 -15.53 14.82 21.36
C SER A 53 -16.29 15.84 20.52
N MET A 54 -15.90 16.07 19.25
CA MET A 54 -16.60 17.00 18.34
C MET A 54 -17.83 16.35 17.69
N ASN A 55 -17.88 15.01 17.63
CA ASN A 55 -18.99 14.27 17.07
C ASN A 55 -20.00 13.84 18.15
N SER A 56 -20.75 14.81 18.68
CA SER A 56 -22.21 14.61 18.74
C SER A 56 -22.88 15.08 17.43
N SER A 57 -22.10 15.24 16.36
CA SER A 57 -22.61 15.51 15.02
C SER A 57 -23.37 14.30 14.52
N ASP A 58 -24.55 14.57 13.99
CA ASP A 58 -25.47 13.69 13.25
C ASP A 58 -24.78 13.04 12.02
N ILE A 59 -23.71 12.28 12.22
CA ILE A 59 -23.30 11.28 11.24
C ILE A 59 -24.31 10.17 11.39
N GLU A 60 -25.39 10.28 10.61
CA GLU A 60 -26.34 9.21 10.42
C GLU A 60 -25.54 7.95 10.10
N ALA A 61 -25.54 7.00 11.03
CA ALA A 61 -24.87 5.72 10.86
C ALA A 61 -25.27 5.19 9.48
N ALA A 62 -24.29 4.81 8.65
CA ALA A 62 -24.60 4.24 7.36
C ALA A 62 -25.56 3.06 7.59
N HIS A 63 -26.82 3.21 7.19
CA HIS A 63 -27.91 2.25 7.50
C HIS A 63 -27.76 0.91 6.80
N THR A 64 -26.63 0.69 6.14
CA THR A 64 -26.36 -0.53 5.40
C THR A 64 -24.88 -0.83 5.50
N ASP A 65 -24.54 -1.93 6.16
CA ASP A 65 -23.30 -2.63 5.84
C ASP A 65 -23.32 -2.85 4.33
N LEU A 66 -22.35 -2.26 3.62
CA LEU A 66 -22.14 -2.61 2.22
C LEU A 66 -22.01 -4.14 2.16
N PRO A 67 -22.58 -4.81 1.14
CA PRO A 67 -22.39 -6.25 0.99
C PRO A 67 -20.92 -6.52 0.68
N ILE A 68 -20.12 -6.62 1.73
CA ILE A 68 -18.73 -7.01 1.67
C ILE A 68 -18.74 -8.50 1.41
N TYR A 69 -18.15 -8.88 0.28
CA TYR A 69 -18.01 -10.28 -0.08
C TYR A 69 -16.96 -10.91 0.85
N VAL A 70 -17.44 -11.70 1.82
CA VAL A 70 -16.62 -12.41 2.82
C VAL A 70 -16.37 -13.88 2.45
N ASN A 71 -16.53 -14.23 1.18
CA ASN A 71 -16.24 -15.57 0.70
C ASN A 71 -14.83 -15.60 0.09
N PRO A 72 -14.19 -16.78 0.04
CA PRO A 72 -12.91 -16.93 -0.65
C PRO A 72 -13.04 -16.59 -2.14
N PRO A 73 -11.96 -16.13 -2.79
CA PRO A 73 -11.97 -15.81 -4.22
C PRO A 73 -12.40 -17.00 -5.08
N THR A 74 -13.19 -16.75 -6.11
CA THR A 74 -13.59 -17.76 -7.10
C THR A 74 -12.50 -17.97 -8.16
N THR A 75 -12.50 -19.15 -8.78
CA THR A 75 -11.60 -19.46 -9.91
C THR A 75 -11.77 -18.49 -11.08
N GLU A 76 -13.01 -18.10 -11.36
CA GLU A 76 -13.37 -17.18 -12.44
C GLU A 76 -12.83 -15.76 -12.18
N GLU A 77 -12.91 -15.28 -10.94
CA GLU A 77 -12.34 -13.99 -10.56
C GLU A 77 -10.82 -13.97 -10.74
N ILE A 78 -10.15 -15.04 -10.32
CA ILE A 78 -8.69 -15.19 -10.46
C ILE A 78 -8.31 -15.24 -11.94
N GLU A 79 -9.03 -16.02 -12.74
CA GLU A 79 -8.80 -16.13 -14.18
C GLU A 79 -8.97 -14.76 -14.87
N MET A 80 -10.06 -14.05 -14.58
CA MET A 80 -10.32 -12.72 -15.10
C MET A 80 -9.23 -11.71 -14.68
N ALA A 81 -8.79 -11.77 -13.42
CA ALA A 81 -7.72 -10.92 -12.92
C ALA A 81 -6.43 -11.16 -13.72
N ILE A 82 -6.00 -12.42 -13.90
CA ILE A 82 -4.81 -12.78 -14.69
C ILE A 82 -4.91 -12.23 -16.12
N ARG A 83 -6.07 -12.38 -16.77
CA ARG A 83 -6.31 -11.85 -18.12
C ARG A 83 -6.17 -10.32 -18.18
N GLN A 84 -6.61 -9.61 -17.14
CA GLN A 84 -6.56 -8.15 -17.06
C GLN A 84 -5.17 -7.58 -16.72
N ILE A 85 -4.24 -8.37 -16.18
CA ILE A 85 -2.88 -7.91 -15.87
C ILE A 85 -2.24 -7.32 -17.13
N LYS A 86 -1.56 -6.17 -17.02
CA LYS A 86 -0.89 -5.55 -18.18
C LYS A 86 0.45 -6.23 -18.45
N SER A 87 0.65 -6.68 -19.69
CA SER A 87 1.92 -7.20 -20.20
C SER A 87 2.93 -6.06 -20.48
N GLY A 88 4.22 -6.40 -20.55
CA GLY A 88 5.32 -5.46 -20.82
C GLY A 88 5.66 -4.54 -19.64
N LYS A 89 5.25 -4.90 -18.42
CA LYS A 89 5.65 -4.22 -17.19
C LYS A 89 6.89 -4.90 -16.59
N ALA A 90 7.72 -4.13 -15.89
CA ALA A 90 8.85 -4.69 -15.16
C ALA A 90 8.32 -5.62 -14.05
N PRO A 91 8.96 -6.80 -13.85
CA PRO A 91 8.57 -7.71 -12.79
C PRO A 91 8.83 -7.10 -11.41
N GLY A 92 8.15 -7.62 -10.39
CA GLY A 92 8.37 -7.23 -9.00
C GLY A 92 9.70 -7.75 -8.44
N PRO A 93 9.94 -7.59 -7.13
CA PRO A 93 11.12 -8.15 -6.45
C PRO A 93 11.25 -9.68 -6.56
N ASP A 94 10.12 -10.35 -6.81
CA ASP A 94 10.03 -11.79 -7.08
C ASP A 94 10.59 -12.20 -8.46
N ASN A 95 10.86 -11.21 -9.33
CA ASN A 95 11.26 -11.40 -10.73
C ASN A 95 10.23 -12.18 -11.57
N ILE A 96 8.95 -12.18 -11.17
CA ILE A 96 7.88 -12.86 -11.90
C ILE A 96 7.21 -11.85 -12.86
N PRO A 97 7.34 -12.01 -14.18
CA PRO A 97 6.67 -11.15 -15.14
C PRO A 97 5.20 -11.53 -15.33
N ALA A 98 4.38 -10.58 -15.76
CA ALA A 98 2.96 -10.81 -16.07
C ALA A 98 2.77 -11.89 -17.15
N GLU A 99 3.72 -12.01 -18.07
CA GLU A 99 3.74 -13.00 -19.14
C GLU A 99 3.84 -14.44 -18.59
N ALA A 100 4.54 -14.65 -17.47
CA ALA A 100 4.61 -15.95 -16.82
C ALA A 100 3.25 -16.33 -16.24
N LEU A 101 2.52 -15.38 -15.64
CA LEU A 101 1.16 -15.62 -15.15
C LEU A 101 0.15 -15.90 -16.27
N LYS A 102 0.45 -15.44 -17.49
CA LYS A 102 -0.40 -15.63 -18.67
C LYS A 102 -0.01 -16.81 -19.55
N SER A 103 1.11 -17.48 -19.29
CA SER A 103 1.60 -18.57 -20.16
C SER A 103 0.71 -19.81 -20.11
N ASP A 104 0.16 -20.10 -18.94
CA ASP A 104 -0.80 -21.18 -18.72
C ASP A 104 -1.84 -20.72 -17.67
N ILE A 105 -2.90 -20.08 -18.17
CA ILE A 105 -3.91 -19.44 -17.33
C ILE A 105 -4.64 -20.48 -16.47
N GLU A 106 -4.95 -21.65 -17.01
CA GLU A 106 -5.71 -22.69 -16.30
C GLU A 106 -4.88 -23.28 -15.16
N LEU A 107 -3.63 -23.66 -15.44
CA LEU A 107 -2.73 -24.19 -14.41
C LEU A 107 -2.49 -23.16 -13.30
N ILE A 108 -2.20 -21.91 -13.66
CA ILE A 108 -1.88 -20.86 -12.70
C ILE A 108 -3.12 -20.46 -11.89
N THR A 109 -4.30 -20.42 -12.51
CA THR A 109 -5.56 -20.18 -11.78
C THR A 109 -5.80 -21.26 -10.73
N ASN A 110 -5.61 -22.53 -11.07
CA ASN A 110 -5.77 -23.64 -10.12
C ASN A 110 -4.76 -23.57 -8.96
N MET A 111 -3.50 -23.24 -9.25
CA MET A 111 -2.47 -23.06 -8.21
C MET A 111 -2.78 -21.89 -7.27
N LEU A 112 -3.17 -20.75 -7.83
CA LEU A 112 -3.52 -19.55 -7.05
C LEU A 112 -4.79 -19.74 -6.25
N TYR A 113 -5.80 -20.43 -6.80
CA TYR A 113 -7.04 -20.73 -6.08
C TYR A 113 -6.77 -21.52 -4.80
N PHE A 114 -5.95 -22.58 -4.87
CA PHE A 114 -5.58 -23.34 -3.69
C PHE A 114 -4.85 -22.49 -2.64
N LEU A 115 -3.91 -21.64 -3.08
CA LEU A 115 -3.17 -20.74 -2.21
C LEU A 115 -4.07 -19.70 -1.54
N PHE A 116 -4.92 -19.01 -2.31
CA PHE A 116 -5.83 -17.99 -1.79
C PHE A 116 -6.86 -18.57 -0.83
N LYS A 117 -7.39 -19.76 -1.15
CA LYS A 117 -8.30 -20.46 -0.25
C LYS A 117 -7.62 -20.81 1.08
N LYS A 118 -6.38 -21.30 1.04
CA LYS A 118 -5.62 -21.62 2.25
C LYS A 118 -5.38 -20.38 3.11
N ILE A 119 -4.94 -19.26 2.51
CA ILE A 119 -4.74 -17.99 3.22
C ILE A 119 -6.06 -17.52 3.85
N TRP A 120 -7.17 -17.61 3.12
CA TRP A 120 -8.49 -17.21 3.60
C TRP A 120 -9.02 -18.06 4.79
N GLU A 121 -8.62 -19.32 4.87
CA GLU A 121 -9.04 -20.23 5.96
C GLU A 121 -8.13 -20.15 7.20
N GLU A 122 -6.88 -19.73 7.05
CA GLU A 122 -5.87 -19.70 8.12
C GLU A 122 -5.79 -18.35 8.86
N GLU A 123 -6.30 -17.27 8.26
CA GLU A 123 -6.19 -15.88 8.76
C GLU A 123 -7.54 -15.35 9.27
#